data_AF-A0A9E3N1J7-F1
#
_entry.id   AF-A0A9E3N1J7-F1
#
_cell.length_a   1.000
_cell.length_b   1.000
_cell.length_c   1.000
_cell.angle_alpha   90.00
_cell.angle_beta   90.00
_cell.angle_gamma   90.00
#
_symmetry.space_group_name_H-M   'P 1'
#
loop_
_entity.id
_entity.type
_entity.pdbx_description
1 polymer ?
#
loop_
_entity_poly.entity_id
_entity_poly.type
_entity_poly.pdbx_seq_one_letter_code
_entity_poly.pdbx_strand_id
1 'polypeptide(L)'
;MTLLRPAIASLALAALLFAAVDARADDVDYRTGGKRFAKAWHAFYDLSDHEPEIDDPLIAAGRPMVPAICEAIAHQDMKYRRYAIGALGYIGDRKAVPTLVGLLENASEKAYFRSDALLAIYQIDQPLGTRYARQYRYADKPIAMIAEAILRGERRLLEPTEE
;
A
#
# COMPACT_ATOMS: atom_id res chain seq x y z
N MET A 1 -72.19 -7.82 8.76
CA MET A 1 -71.32 -8.02 9.95
C MET A 1 -69.98 -8.57 9.46
N THR A 2 -68.89 -7.86 9.78
CA THR A 2 -67.68 -8.37 10.46
C THR A 2 -67.46 -9.90 10.51
N LEU A 3 -66.28 -10.51 10.31
CA LEU A 3 -64.95 -10.12 9.79
C LEU A 3 -64.47 -11.32 8.88
N LEU A 4 -63.23 -11.54 8.41
CA LEU A 4 -61.90 -10.93 8.55
C LEU A 4 -61.04 -11.28 7.30
N ARG A 5 -59.87 -10.63 7.15
CA ARG A 5 -58.71 -11.19 6.43
C ARG A 5 -57.45 -11.01 7.31
N PRO A 6 -56.54 -11.98 7.33
CA PRO A 6 -55.12 -11.69 7.42
C PRO A 6 -54.44 -11.99 6.08
N ALA A 7 -53.65 -11.04 5.59
CA ALA A 7 -52.78 -11.26 4.46
C ALA A 7 -51.57 -12.11 4.89
N ILE A 8 -51.24 -13.15 4.13
CA ILE A 8 -49.89 -13.74 4.16
C ILE A 8 -49.08 -13.05 3.07
N ALA A 9 -48.53 -11.90 3.42
CA ALA A 9 -47.39 -11.34 2.71
C ALA A 9 -46.12 -12.16 3.03
N SER A 10 -45.04 -11.87 2.32
CA SER A 10 -43.66 -12.30 2.66
C SER A 10 -43.28 -13.76 2.40
N LEU A 11 -43.21 -14.16 1.12
CA LEU A 11 -42.34 -15.26 0.68
C LEU A 11 -41.42 -14.91 -0.51
N ALA A 12 -41.34 -13.62 -0.88
CA ALA A 12 -40.46 -13.12 -1.95
C ALA A 12 -39.21 -12.36 -1.43
N LEU A 13 -39.14 -12.02 -0.13
CA LEU A 13 -38.04 -11.22 0.43
C LEU A 13 -36.88 -12.08 0.99
N ALA A 14 -37.13 -13.37 1.28
CA ALA A 14 -36.11 -14.26 1.85
C ALA A 14 -35.10 -14.80 0.81
N ALA A 15 -35.41 -14.71 -0.48
CA ALA A 15 -34.58 -15.24 -1.56
C ALA A 15 -33.48 -14.26 -2.05
N LEU A 16 -33.48 -13.01 -1.59
CA LEU A 16 -32.45 -12.00 -1.90
C LEU A 16 -31.40 -11.83 -0.79
N LEU A 17 -31.48 -12.63 0.28
CA LEU A 17 -30.51 -12.63 1.39
C LEU A 17 -29.43 -13.72 1.27
N PHE A 18 -29.31 -14.36 0.11
CA PHE A 18 -28.40 -15.49 -0.11
C PHE A 18 -27.46 -15.31 -1.33
N ALA A 19 -26.85 -14.12 -1.47
CA ALA A 19 -25.65 -13.93 -2.31
C ALA A 19 -24.91 -12.59 -2.06
N ALA A 20 -25.00 -12.00 -0.86
CA ALA A 20 -23.89 -11.18 -0.37
C ALA A 20 -22.87 -12.13 0.26
N VAL A 21 -22.24 -12.97 -0.58
CA VAL A 21 -20.95 -13.55 -0.20
C VAL A 21 -20.04 -12.35 -0.02
N ASP A 22 -19.67 -12.10 1.23
CA ASP A 22 -18.65 -11.13 1.61
C ASP A 22 -17.34 -11.64 1.03
N ALA A 23 -17.13 -11.33 -0.26
CA ALA A 23 -15.91 -11.58 -0.99
C ALA A 23 -14.85 -10.66 -0.41
N ARG A 24 -14.36 -11.05 0.77
CA ARG A 24 -12.99 -10.76 1.17
C ARG A 24 -12.15 -11.18 -0.02
N ALA A 25 -11.60 -10.20 -0.72
CA ALA A 25 -10.52 -10.44 -1.62
C ALA A 25 -9.40 -10.96 -0.73
N ASP A 26 -9.17 -12.27 -0.76
CA ASP A 26 -8.05 -12.88 -0.05
C ASP A 26 -6.78 -12.21 -0.59
N ASP A 27 -6.06 -11.49 0.29
CA ASP A 27 -4.94 -10.64 -0.15
C ASP A 27 -3.93 -11.47 -0.95
N VAL A 28 -3.55 -10.99 -2.14
CA VAL A 28 -2.82 -11.82 -3.12
C VAL A 28 -1.31 -11.62 -2.97
N ASP A 29 -0.57 -12.73 -2.95
CA ASP A 29 0.90 -12.75 -2.92
C ASP A 29 1.52 -12.63 -4.32
N TYR A 30 2.19 -11.51 -4.61
CA TYR A 30 2.81 -11.23 -5.90
C TYR A 30 4.33 -11.50 -5.89
N ARG A 31 4.71 -12.78 -6.06
CA ARG A 31 6.11 -13.26 -6.03
C ARG A 31 6.83 -13.09 -7.39
N THR A 32 7.00 -11.84 -7.84
CA THR A 32 7.55 -11.46 -9.17
C THR A 32 9.07 -11.62 -9.30
N GLY A 33 9.62 -11.42 -10.50
CA GLY A 33 11.08 -11.40 -10.74
C GLY A 33 11.81 -12.76 -10.72
N GLY A 34 11.06 -13.86 -10.54
CA GLY A 34 11.51 -15.25 -10.74
C GLY A 34 12.27 -15.88 -9.56
N LYS A 35 12.76 -17.12 -9.77
CA LYS A 35 13.35 -17.98 -8.72
C LYS A 35 14.44 -17.32 -7.87
N ARG A 36 15.17 -16.33 -8.42
CA ARG A 36 16.21 -15.57 -7.71
C ARG A 36 15.71 -14.83 -6.46
N PHE A 37 14.43 -14.48 -6.39
CA PHE A 37 13.82 -13.80 -5.23
C PHE A 37 12.89 -14.68 -4.41
N ALA A 38 12.80 -15.99 -4.72
CA ALA A 38 11.89 -16.89 -4.01
C ALA A 38 12.11 -16.88 -2.49
N LYS A 39 13.37 -16.80 -2.02
CA LYS A 39 13.68 -16.69 -0.58
C LYS A 39 13.19 -15.38 0.04
N ALA A 40 13.40 -14.25 -0.64
CA ALA A 40 13.00 -12.93 -0.13
C ALA A 40 11.46 -12.81 -0.08
N TRP A 41 10.78 -13.23 -1.14
CA TRP A 41 9.32 -13.27 -1.18
C TRP A 41 8.70 -14.26 -0.19
N HIS A 42 9.32 -15.43 0.03
CA HIS A 42 8.87 -16.37 1.05
C HIS A 42 8.97 -15.76 2.45
N ALA A 43 10.10 -15.13 2.78
CA ALA A 43 10.24 -14.47 4.08
C ALA A 43 9.24 -13.31 4.26
N PHE A 44 9.10 -12.43 3.26
CA PHE A 44 8.18 -11.28 3.27
C PHE A 44 6.70 -11.66 3.46
N TYR A 45 6.24 -12.75 2.83
CA TYR A 45 4.83 -13.16 2.89
C TYR A 45 4.50 -14.15 4.00
N ASP A 46 5.45 -15.04 4.33
CA ASP A 46 5.19 -16.30 5.04
C ASP A 46 5.96 -16.45 6.37
N LEU A 47 6.91 -15.57 6.70
CA LEU A 47 7.74 -15.67 7.92
C LEU A 47 7.78 -14.40 8.79
N SER A 48 7.37 -13.24 8.28
CA SER A 48 7.32 -12.00 9.06
C SER A 48 6.04 -11.96 9.92
N ASP A 49 6.10 -12.57 11.11
CA ASP A 49 5.00 -12.63 12.08
C ASP A 49 4.78 -11.32 12.86
N HIS A 50 5.70 -10.35 12.76
CA HIS A 50 5.73 -9.12 13.56
C HIS A 50 5.99 -7.88 12.69
N GLU A 51 5.40 -6.74 13.08
CA GLU A 51 5.83 -5.41 12.65
C GLU A 51 6.80 -4.85 13.72
N PRO A 52 7.86 -4.11 13.34
CA PRO A 52 8.07 -3.47 12.04
C PRO A 52 8.79 -4.29 10.95
N GLU A 53 9.28 -5.51 11.20
CA GLU A 53 10.25 -6.22 10.34
C GLU A 53 9.66 -6.92 9.08
N ILE A 54 8.52 -6.44 8.55
CA ILE A 54 7.87 -7.09 7.39
C ILE A 54 8.68 -6.86 6.10
N ASP A 55 9.22 -5.66 5.85
CA ASP A 55 9.98 -5.34 4.64
C ASP A 55 11.47 -5.70 4.65
N ASP A 56 12.04 -6.06 5.81
CA ASP A 56 13.43 -6.49 5.97
C ASP A 56 13.93 -7.50 4.90
N PRO A 57 13.17 -8.55 4.53
CA PRO A 57 13.59 -9.49 3.49
C PRO A 57 13.72 -8.86 2.10
N LEU A 58 12.93 -7.84 1.80
CA LEU A 58 13.00 -7.08 0.55
C LEU A 58 14.19 -6.13 0.56
N ILE A 59 14.40 -5.42 1.68
CA ILE A 59 15.52 -4.50 1.88
C ILE A 59 16.85 -5.25 1.80
N ALA A 60 16.97 -6.40 2.47
CA ALA A 60 18.15 -7.26 2.47
C ALA A 60 18.48 -7.85 1.08
N ALA A 61 17.47 -8.08 0.22
CA ALA A 61 17.68 -8.48 -1.17
C ALA A 61 18.15 -7.32 -2.06
N GLY A 62 17.88 -6.07 -1.65
CA GLY A 62 18.49 -4.85 -2.16
C GLY A 62 18.16 -4.49 -3.61
N ARG A 63 19.01 -3.63 -4.20
CA ARG A 63 18.80 -3.04 -5.54
C ARG A 63 18.43 -4.03 -6.67
N PRO A 64 18.97 -5.26 -6.75
CA PRO A 64 18.54 -6.22 -7.77
C PRO A 64 17.05 -6.54 -7.75
N MET A 65 16.40 -6.46 -6.58
CA MET A 65 14.98 -6.80 -6.37
C MET A 65 14.02 -5.66 -6.72
N VAL A 66 14.50 -4.42 -6.86
CA VAL A 66 13.68 -3.23 -7.14
C VAL A 66 12.71 -3.39 -8.32
N PRO A 67 13.11 -3.94 -9.49
CA PRO A 67 12.16 -4.16 -10.59
C PRO A 67 11.03 -5.13 -10.24
N ALA A 68 11.31 -6.15 -9.42
CA ALA A 68 10.31 -7.12 -8.98
C ALA A 68 9.33 -6.47 -8.00
N ILE A 69 9.83 -5.70 -7.03
CA ILE A 69 8.98 -4.97 -6.08
C ILE A 69 8.10 -3.96 -6.85
N CYS A 70 8.64 -3.23 -7.83
CA CYS A 70 7.88 -2.34 -8.69
C CYS A 70 6.76 -3.04 -9.48
N GLU A 71 7.02 -4.26 -9.99
CA GLU A 71 6.03 -5.10 -10.67
C GLU A 71 4.93 -5.54 -9.69
N ALA A 72 5.29 -5.97 -8.47
CA ALA A 72 4.34 -6.43 -7.46
C ALA A 72 3.42 -5.31 -6.95
N ILE A 73 3.95 -4.14 -6.61
CA ILE A 73 3.14 -3.02 -6.08
C ILE A 73 2.20 -2.37 -7.11
N ALA A 74 2.30 -2.75 -8.39
CA ALA A 74 1.32 -2.36 -9.41
C ALA A 74 -0.06 -3.00 -9.17
N HIS A 75 -0.11 -4.14 -8.46
CA HIS A 75 -1.33 -4.82 -8.07
C HIS A 75 -1.94 -4.19 -6.81
N GLN A 76 -3.19 -3.73 -6.87
CA GLN A 76 -3.83 -2.95 -5.80
C GLN A 76 -4.30 -3.80 -4.61
N ASP A 77 -4.45 -5.10 -4.85
CA ASP A 77 -4.84 -6.20 -3.96
C ASP A 77 -3.63 -6.95 -3.37
N MET A 78 -2.41 -6.46 -3.60
CA MET A 78 -1.18 -7.04 -3.06
C MET A 78 -1.18 -7.03 -1.52
N LYS A 79 -1.02 -8.21 -0.91
CA LYS A 79 -0.77 -8.34 0.54
C LYS A 79 0.49 -7.55 0.93
N TYR A 80 0.46 -6.84 2.07
CA TYR A 80 1.59 -6.05 2.59
C TYR A 80 2.15 -4.96 1.65
N ARG A 81 1.39 -4.50 0.64
CA ARG A 81 1.82 -3.50 -0.36
C ARG A 81 2.49 -2.24 0.21
N ARG A 82 2.09 -1.77 1.41
CA ARG A 82 2.71 -0.59 2.06
C ARG A 82 4.16 -0.85 2.48
N TYR A 83 4.46 -2.03 3.01
CA TYR A 83 5.82 -2.45 3.39
C TYR A 83 6.68 -2.61 2.13
N ALA A 84 6.12 -3.16 1.04
CA ALA A 84 6.80 -3.20 -0.25
C ALA A 84 7.10 -1.80 -0.85
N ILE A 85 6.23 -0.81 -0.63
CA ILE A 85 6.50 0.60 -1.00
C ILE A 85 7.60 1.21 -0.11
N GLY A 86 7.56 0.97 1.20
CA GLY A 86 8.59 1.38 2.16
C GLY A 86 9.98 0.83 1.81
N ALA A 87 10.05 -0.47 1.52
CA ALA A 87 11.26 -1.16 1.06
C ALA A 87 11.96 -0.45 -0.10
N LEU A 88 11.20 0.06 -1.09
CA LEU A 88 11.79 0.80 -2.22
C LEU A 88 12.47 2.10 -1.78
N GLY A 89 11.90 2.79 -0.80
CA GLY A 89 12.49 3.96 -0.16
C GLY A 89 13.82 3.62 0.52
N TYR A 90 13.82 2.58 1.36
CA TYR A 90 15.02 2.10 2.06
C TYR A 90 16.12 1.58 1.14
N ILE A 91 15.77 0.88 0.05
CA ILE A 91 16.75 0.37 -0.93
C ILE A 91 17.42 1.53 -1.72
N GLY A 92 16.74 2.68 -1.85
CA GLY A 92 17.33 3.90 -2.41
C GLY A 92 17.68 3.85 -3.90
N ASP A 93 17.17 2.89 -4.68
CA ASP A 93 17.44 2.81 -6.12
C ASP A 93 16.49 3.73 -6.91
N ARG A 94 17.07 4.69 -7.63
CA ARG A 94 16.34 5.64 -8.49
C ARG A 94 15.46 4.98 -9.56
N LYS A 95 15.68 3.70 -9.89
CA LYS A 95 14.80 2.92 -10.78
C LYS A 95 13.37 2.78 -10.25
N ALA A 96 13.14 2.91 -8.94
CA ALA A 96 11.81 2.87 -8.34
C ALA A 96 10.99 4.15 -8.58
N VAL A 97 11.65 5.28 -8.83
CA VAL A 97 11.01 6.62 -8.87
C VAL A 97 9.84 6.69 -9.86
N PRO A 98 9.91 6.19 -11.11
CA PRO A 98 8.77 6.25 -12.04
C PRO A 98 7.52 5.55 -11.51
N THR A 99 7.68 4.38 -10.87
CA THR A 99 6.57 3.62 -10.27
C THR A 99 5.98 4.36 -9.08
N LEU A 100 6.82 4.90 -8.19
CA LEU A 100 6.38 5.64 -7.01
C LEU A 100 5.67 6.95 -7.38
N VAL A 101 6.15 7.66 -8.42
CA VAL A 101 5.47 8.84 -8.98
C VAL A 101 4.10 8.46 -9.52
N GLY A 102 4.00 7.35 -10.27
CA GLY A 102 2.72 6.83 -10.75
C GLY A 102 1.72 6.53 -9.63
N LEU A 103 2.18 6.00 -8.49
CA LEU A 103 1.34 5.81 -7.29
C LEU A 103 0.91 7.15 -6.68
N LEU A 104 1.83 8.09 -6.45
CA LEU A 104 1.55 9.40 -5.86
C LEU A 104 0.55 10.23 -6.70
N GLU A 105 0.69 10.20 -8.02
CA GLU A 105 -0.13 10.98 -8.95
C GLU A 105 -1.49 10.32 -9.26
N ASN A 106 -1.66 9.02 -9.02
CA ASN A 106 -2.92 8.31 -9.23
C ASN A 106 -4.02 8.79 -8.24
N ALA A 107 -4.97 9.58 -8.74
CA ALA A 107 -6.08 10.11 -7.94
C ALA A 107 -7.06 9.03 -7.42
N SER A 108 -7.09 7.83 -8.03
CA SER A 108 -7.90 6.69 -7.57
C SER A 108 -7.15 5.77 -6.60
N GLU A 109 -5.86 6.01 -6.35
CA GLU A 109 -5.08 5.25 -5.38
C GLU A 109 -5.37 5.70 -3.94
N LYS A 110 -5.34 4.78 -2.98
CA LYS A 110 -5.68 5.09 -1.59
C LYS A 110 -4.66 6.07 -1.00
N ALA A 111 -5.14 7.13 -0.34
CA ALA A 111 -4.32 8.26 0.09
C ALA A 111 -3.10 7.88 0.97
N TYR A 112 -3.17 6.76 1.71
CA TYR A 112 -2.03 6.27 2.49
C TYR A 112 -0.92 5.65 1.62
N PHE A 113 -1.24 4.85 0.59
CA PHE A 113 -0.23 4.38 -0.37
C PHE A 113 0.42 5.55 -1.13
N ARG A 114 -0.36 6.62 -1.40
CA ARG A 114 0.15 7.86 -2.01
C ARG A 114 1.12 8.60 -1.08
N SER A 115 0.84 8.64 0.24
CA SER A 115 1.75 9.23 1.21
C SER A 115 3.01 8.38 1.44
N ASP A 116 2.87 7.05 1.45
CA ASP A 116 4.00 6.11 1.54
C ASP A 116 4.92 6.28 0.31
N ALA A 117 4.33 6.43 -0.88
CA ALA A 117 5.08 6.72 -2.11
C ALA A 117 5.80 8.07 -2.08
N LEU A 118 5.18 9.14 -1.53
CA LEU A 118 5.83 10.44 -1.33
C LEU A 118 7.05 10.33 -0.41
N LEU A 119 6.94 9.58 0.69
CA LEU A 119 8.05 9.34 1.61
C LEU A 119 9.18 8.57 0.93
N ALA A 120 8.87 7.48 0.23
CA ALA A 120 9.85 6.70 -0.52
C ALA A 120 10.56 7.53 -1.61
N ILE A 121 9.84 8.40 -2.34
CA ILE A 121 10.44 9.34 -3.31
C ILE A 121 11.43 10.28 -2.60
N TYR A 122 11.08 10.81 -1.43
CA TYR A 122 11.97 11.69 -0.66
C TYR A 122 13.22 10.97 -0.14
N GLN A 123 13.09 9.71 0.30
CA GLN A 123 14.23 8.89 0.73
C GLN A 123 15.19 8.58 -0.45
N ILE A 124 14.67 8.33 -1.66
CA ILE A 124 15.47 8.06 -2.87
C ILE A 124 16.05 9.35 -3.50
N ASP A 125 15.29 10.45 -3.48
CA ASP A 125 15.63 11.74 -4.11
C ASP A 125 15.00 12.89 -3.30
N GLN A 126 15.73 13.38 -2.29
CA GLN A 126 15.25 14.48 -1.44
C GLN A 126 14.86 15.75 -2.24
N PRO A 127 15.62 16.22 -3.25
CA PRO A 127 15.19 17.32 -4.11
C PRO A 127 13.84 17.09 -4.81
N LEU A 128 13.58 15.89 -5.32
CA LEU A 128 12.31 15.54 -5.97
C LEU A 128 11.17 15.39 -4.96
N GLY A 129 11.40 14.68 -3.86
CA GLY A 129 10.42 14.53 -2.77
C GLY A 129 10.03 15.88 -2.17
N THR A 130 10.98 16.80 -1.99
CA THR A 130 10.70 18.18 -1.52
C THR A 130 9.85 18.96 -2.53
N ARG A 131 10.05 18.76 -3.84
CA ARG A 131 9.18 19.39 -4.87
C ARG A 131 7.75 18.86 -4.78
N TYR A 132 7.58 17.55 -4.70
CA TYR A 132 6.27 16.94 -4.54
C TYR A 132 5.60 17.31 -3.22
N ALA A 133 6.35 17.41 -2.11
CA ALA A 133 5.82 17.88 -0.83
C ALA A 133 5.25 19.31 -0.93
N ARG A 134 5.87 20.22 -1.70
CA ARG A 134 5.28 21.56 -1.96
C ARG A 134 3.96 21.48 -2.73
N GLN A 135 3.85 20.56 -3.69
CA GLN A 135 2.66 20.35 -4.50
C GLN A 135 1.50 19.71 -3.71
N TYR A 136 1.80 18.71 -2.87
CA TYR A 136 0.81 17.94 -2.12
C TYR A 136 0.54 18.46 -0.70
N ARG A 137 1.12 19.60 -0.32
CA ARG A 137 0.95 20.27 0.98
C ARG A 137 -0.50 20.42 1.44
N TYR A 138 -1.43 20.64 0.51
CA TYR A 138 -2.85 20.88 0.77
C TYR A 138 -3.76 19.75 0.24
N ALA A 139 -3.20 18.56 0.00
CA ALA A 139 -3.96 17.39 -0.44
C ALA A 139 -4.68 16.69 0.74
N ASP A 140 -5.25 15.52 0.49
CA ASP A 140 -5.88 14.70 1.53
C ASP A 140 -4.91 14.42 2.70
N LYS A 141 -5.46 14.37 3.91
CA LYS A 141 -4.72 14.40 5.18
C LYS A 141 -3.48 13.50 5.24
N PRO A 142 -3.48 12.23 4.78
CA PRO A 142 -2.28 11.38 4.82
C PRO A 142 -1.11 11.96 4.00
N ILE A 143 -1.40 12.45 2.79
CA ILE A 143 -0.38 13.00 1.88
C ILE A 143 0.10 14.36 2.38
N ALA A 144 -0.82 15.22 2.82
CA ALA A 144 -0.51 16.53 3.39
C ALA A 144 0.35 16.43 4.67
N MET A 145 0.14 15.39 5.49
CA MET A 145 0.93 15.15 6.70
C MET A 145 2.41 14.84 6.37
N ILE A 146 2.66 13.90 5.46
CA ILE A 146 4.03 13.58 5.01
C ILE A 146 4.65 14.77 4.27
N ALA A 147 3.86 15.50 3.47
CA ALA A 147 4.32 16.71 2.79
C ALA A 147 4.78 17.81 3.79
N GLU A 148 3.99 18.13 4.81
CA GLU A 148 4.39 19.09 5.85
C GLU A 148 5.62 18.59 6.64
N ALA A 149 5.69 17.30 6.99
CA ALA A 149 6.84 16.72 7.69
C ALA A 149 8.15 16.87 6.88
N ILE A 150 8.12 16.57 5.57
CA ILE A 150 9.24 16.79 4.64
C ILE A 150 9.63 18.28 4.61
N LEU A 151 8.65 19.18 4.45
CA LEU A 151 8.91 20.62 4.32
C LEU A 151 9.48 21.26 5.60
N ARG A 152 9.24 20.64 6.76
CA ARG A 152 9.71 21.07 8.08
C ARG A 152 11.00 20.37 8.52
N GLY A 153 11.41 19.30 7.85
CA GLY A 153 12.55 18.47 8.25
C GLY A 153 12.28 17.67 9.52
N GLU A 154 11.03 17.24 9.75
CA GLU A 154 10.60 16.49 10.95
C GLU A 154 11.09 15.04 10.91
N ARG A 155 12.40 14.83 11.14
CA ARG A 155 13.08 13.52 11.03
C ARG A 155 12.34 12.34 11.66
N ARG A 156 11.69 12.54 12.82
CA ARG A 156 10.88 11.52 13.53
C ARG A 156 9.76 10.90 12.69
N LEU A 157 9.29 11.58 11.64
CA LEU A 157 8.24 11.10 10.73
C LEU A 157 8.79 10.68 9.35
N LEU A 158 10.11 10.73 9.15
CA LEU A 158 10.79 10.49 7.87
C LEU A 158 11.83 9.34 7.94
N GLU A 159 12.33 9.08 9.14
CA GLU A 159 13.25 8.00 9.49
C GLU A 159 12.46 6.91 10.26
N PRO A 160 12.73 5.61 10.04
CA PRO A 160 12.18 4.55 10.89
C PRO A 160 12.67 4.75 12.32
N THR A 161 11.83 4.40 13.29
CA THR A 161 12.21 4.37 14.69
C THR A 161 13.20 3.25 14.94
N GLU A 162 14.46 3.60 15.23
CA GLU A 162 15.39 2.71 15.94
C GLU A 162 14.86 2.52 17.37
N GLU A 163 14.09 1.44 17.61
CA GLU A 163 13.71 0.93 18.94
C GLU A 163 14.35 -0.45 19.19
#